data_AF-A0A1V6PDM9-F1
#
_entry.id   AF-A0A1V6PDM9-F1
#
_cell.length_a   1.000
_cell.length_b   1.000
_cell.length_c   1.000
_cell.angle_alpha   90.00
_cell.angle_beta   90.00
_cell.angle_gamma   90.00
#
_symmetry.space_group_name_H-M   'P 1'
#
loop_
_entity.id
_entity.type
_entity.pdbx_description
1 polymer ?
#
loop_
_entity_poly.entity_id
_entity_poly.type
_entity_poly.pdbx_seq_one_letter_code
_entity_poly.pdbx_strand_id
1 'polypeptide(L)'
;MSLTQRPTFSVAAKKTLQKIAIEEAISTHVFNATATLPPVDSTGELPYVESNYVADVKDRLTNVEARVKAMDEAGVALTVVSLTMPGIEGIFDTAVAVETARKVNDEIHDLYTAGPYAERF
;
A
#
# COMPACT_ATOMS: atom_id res chain seq x y z
N MET A 1 22.72 4.56 57.97
CA MET A 1 22.10 3.55 57.08
C MET A 1 22.37 4.00 55.65
N SER A 2 23.30 3.35 54.95
CA SER A 2 23.63 3.66 53.56
C SER A 2 22.95 2.62 52.67
N LEU A 3 22.00 3.05 51.84
CA LEU A 3 21.37 2.21 50.83
C LEU A 3 22.36 2.05 49.67
N THR A 4 23.09 0.95 49.64
CA THR A 4 23.87 0.56 48.46
C THR A 4 22.89 0.13 47.37
N GLN A 5 22.51 1.05 46.48
CA GLN A 5 21.77 0.69 45.28
C GLN A 5 22.61 -0.26 44.43
N ARG A 6 22.02 -1.41 44.11
CA ARG A 6 22.60 -2.45 43.27
C ARG A 6 22.80 -1.87 41.85
N PRO A 7 23.97 -2.00 41.22
CA PRO A 7 24.14 -1.57 39.83
C PRO A 7 23.25 -2.44 38.94
N THR A 8 22.15 -1.88 38.43
CA THR A 8 21.41 -2.49 37.33
C THR A 8 21.99 -2.00 36.02
N PHE A 9 22.60 -2.90 35.27
CA PHE A 9 22.90 -2.65 33.86
C PHE A 9 21.56 -2.43 33.14
N SER A 10 21.45 -1.32 32.40
CA SER A 10 20.30 -1.12 31.53
C SER A 10 20.26 -2.27 30.52
N VAL A 11 19.16 -3.02 30.49
CA VAL A 11 18.88 -3.91 29.36
C VAL A 11 18.85 -3.00 28.14
N ALA A 12 19.81 -3.16 27.22
CA ALA A 12 19.79 -2.44 25.96
C ALA A 12 18.39 -2.60 25.36
N ALA A 13 17.73 -1.49 25.02
CA ALA A 13 16.39 -1.53 24.45
C ALA A 13 16.40 -2.57 23.32
N LYS A 14 15.55 -3.60 23.43
CA LYS A 14 15.38 -4.59 22.39
C LYS A 14 15.08 -3.79 21.13
N LYS A 15 16.00 -3.79 20.15
CA LYS A 15 15.68 -3.26 18.82
C LYS A 15 14.50 -4.09 18.33
N THR A 16 13.31 -3.50 18.35
CA THR A 16 12.13 -4.09 17.73
C THR A 16 12.49 -4.33 16.28
N LEU A 17 12.40 -5.58 15.83
CA LEU A 17 12.59 -5.90 14.41
C LEU A 17 11.57 -5.07 13.63
N GLN A 18 12.07 -4.24 12.72
CA GLN A 18 11.25 -3.40 11.87
C GLN A 18 10.78 -4.22 10.67
N LYS A 19 9.47 -4.27 10.43
CA LYS A 19 8.91 -5.00 9.27
C LYS A 19 8.95 -4.12 8.03
N ILE A 20 9.23 -4.73 6.89
CA ILE A 20 9.09 -4.14 5.56
C ILE A 20 8.06 -4.98 4.81
N ALA A 21 6.99 -4.34 4.36
CA ALA A 21 5.97 -4.97 3.51
C ALA A 21 6.28 -4.67 2.04
N ILE A 22 6.07 -5.65 1.13
CA ILE A 22 6.62 -5.56 -0.24
C ILE A 22 5.64 -5.86 -1.39
N GLU A 23 4.37 -6.13 -1.07
CA GLU A 23 3.33 -6.43 -2.06
C GLU A 23 2.05 -5.68 -1.69
N GLU A 24 2.19 -4.38 -1.47
CA GLU A 24 1.14 -3.56 -0.90
C GLU A 24 0.37 -2.83 -2.00
N ALA A 25 -0.76 -3.41 -2.40
CA ALA A 25 -1.57 -2.91 -3.50
C ALA A 25 -2.14 -1.50 -3.23
N ILE A 26 -2.06 -0.63 -4.24
CA ILE A 26 -2.66 0.71 -4.26
C ILE A 26 -3.47 0.93 -5.54
N SER A 27 -4.28 1.98 -5.58
CA SER A 27 -4.90 2.51 -6.80
C SER A 27 -4.54 3.98 -6.96
N THR A 28 -4.76 4.52 -8.16
CA THR A 28 -4.55 5.94 -8.49
C THR A 28 -5.82 6.56 -9.04
N HIS A 29 -5.85 7.87 -9.22
CA HIS A 29 -6.98 8.54 -9.88
C HIS A 29 -7.01 8.26 -11.40
N VAL A 30 -5.86 7.88 -11.96
CA VAL A 30 -5.68 7.56 -13.38
C VAL A 30 -6.23 6.16 -13.72
N PHE A 31 -6.21 5.22 -12.77
CA PHE A 31 -6.62 3.83 -12.98
C PHE A 31 -7.71 3.41 -12.00
N ASN A 32 -8.86 2.96 -12.54
CA ASN A 32 -9.92 2.38 -11.74
C ASN A 32 -9.99 0.87 -11.96
N ALA A 33 -9.36 0.12 -11.06
CA ALA A 33 -9.34 -1.35 -11.05
C ALA A 33 -10.74 -1.99 -11.03
N THR A 34 -11.75 -1.25 -10.57
CA THR A 34 -13.12 -1.76 -10.48
C THR A 34 -13.97 -1.44 -11.71
N ALA A 35 -13.40 -0.77 -12.70
CA ALA A 35 -14.07 -0.37 -13.94
C ALA A 35 -13.52 -1.06 -15.19
N THR A 36 -12.54 -1.97 -15.06
CA THR A 36 -12.11 -2.84 -16.16
C THR A 36 -13.24 -3.82 -16.49
N LEU A 37 -14.05 -3.43 -17.47
CA LEU A 37 -15.13 -4.23 -18.05
C LEU A 37 -14.58 -5.02 -19.25
N PRO A 38 -15.10 -6.24 -19.54
CA PRO A 38 -16.35 -6.80 -19.02
C PRO A 38 -16.15 -7.73 -17.81
N PRO A 39 -17.19 -7.92 -16.96
CA PRO A 39 -17.30 -9.10 -16.09
C PRO A 39 -17.60 -10.30 -16.98
N VAL A 40 -16.59 -10.80 -17.69
CA VAL A 40 -16.71 -12.00 -18.51
C VAL A 40 -16.45 -13.23 -17.63
N ASP A 41 -17.35 -14.20 -17.71
CA ASP A 41 -17.10 -15.56 -17.25
C ASP A 41 -15.75 -16.04 -17.82
N SER A 42 -14.90 -16.63 -16.98
CA SER A 42 -13.53 -17.09 -17.31
C SER A 42 -12.41 -16.03 -17.25
N THR A 43 -12.61 -14.94 -16.50
CA THR A 43 -11.48 -14.16 -15.96
C THR A 43 -11.09 -14.68 -14.57
N GLY A 44 -9.81 -14.60 -14.22
CA GLY A 44 -9.26 -15.17 -12.97
C GLY A 44 -9.53 -14.32 -11.72
N GLU A 45 -10.15 -13.15 -11.86
CA GLU A 45 -10.45 -12.25 -10.74
C GLU A 45 -11.91 -12.39 -10.34
N LEU A 46 -12.14 -12.81 -9.09
CA LEU A 46 -13.48 -12.84 -8.52
C LEU A 46 -14.00 -11.39 -8.46
N PRO A 47 -15.19 -11.10 -8.99
CA PRO A 47 -15.82 -9.81 -8.75
C PRO A 47 -15.95 -9.64 -7.23
N TYR A 48 -15.63 -8.46 -6.71
CA TYR A 48 -15.89 -8.12 -5.33
C TYR A 48 -17.42 -8.18 -5.11
N VAL A 49 -17.94 -9.29 -4.59
CA VAL A 49 -19.39 -9.58 -4.51
C VAL A 49 -20.07 -8.90 -3.32
N GLU A 50 -19.33 -8.67 -2.23
CA GLU A 50 -19.86 -8.07 -1.01
C GLU A 50 -19.66 -6.55 -1.03
N SER A 51 -20.76 -5.78 -1.08
CA SER A 51 -20.73 -4.33 -1.30
C SER A 51 -19.99 -3.54 -0.23
N ASN A 52 -20.08 -3.97 1.02
CA ASN A 52 -19.33 -3.40 2.14
C ASN A 52 -17.82 -3.67 2.02
N TYR A 53 -17.43 -4.86 1.57
CA TYR A 53 -16.03 -5.19 1.30
C TYR A 53 -15.47 -4.37 0.13
N VAL A 54 -16.25 -4.21 -0.95
CA VAL A 54 -15.87 -3.35 -2.09
C VAL A 54 -15.61 -1.92 -1.63
N ALA A 55 -16.50 -1.37 -0.80
CA ALA A 55 -16.38 0.00 -0.31
C ALA A 55 -15.13 0.18 0.57
N ASP A 56 -14.87 -0.76 1.49
CA ASP A 56 -13.67 -0.76 2.33
C ASP A 56 -12.39 -0.85 1.49
N VAL A 57 -12.32 -1.79 0.53
CA VAL A 57 -11.16 -1.97 -0.36
C VAL A 57 -10.91 -0.70 -1.18
N LYS A 58 -11.97 -0.11 -1.75
CA LYS A 58 -11.84 1.12 -2.56
C LYS A 58 -11.25 2.28 -1.76
N ASP A 59 -11.70 2.49 -0.53
CA ASP A 59 -11.13 3.52 0.33
C ASP A 59 -9.64 3.25 0.62
N ARG A 60 -9.32 2.03 1.05
CA ARG A 60 -7.96 1.65 1.48
C ARG A 60 -6.92 1.62 0.36
N LEU A 61 -7.34 1.42 -0.89
CA LEU A 61 -6.43 1.45 -2.04
C LEU A 61 -5.86 2.85 -2.31
N THR A 62 -6.55 3.92 -1.94
CA THR A 62 -6.14 5.31 -2.21
C THR A 62 -5.83 6.12 -0.95
N ASN A 63 -6.18 5.63 0.23
CA ASN A 63 -6.04 6.36 1.50
C ASN A 63 -4.65 6.17 2.14
N VAL A 64 -3.72 7.08 1.84
CA VAL A 64 -2.33 7.04 2.36
C VAL A 64 -2.28 7.22 3.88
N GLU A 65 -3.05 8.13 4.46
CA GLU A 65 -3.05 8.39 5.91
C GLU A 65 -3.51 7.17 6.70
N ALA A 66 -4.61 6.55 6.29
CA ALA A 66 -5.12 5.34 6.93
C ALA A 66 -4.10 4.18 6.82
N ARG A 67 -3.37 4.09 5.71
CA ARG A 67 -2.31 3.09 5.53
C ARG A 67 -1.15 3.31 6.50
N VAL A 68 -0.64 4.53 6.64
CA VAL A 68 0.44 4.84 7.59
C VAL A 68 0.01 4.52 9.02
N LYS A 69 -1.23 4.87 9.40
CA LYS A 69 -1.79 4.50 10.70
C LYS A 69 -1.81 2.99 10.92
N ALA A 70 -2.24 2.21 9.93
CA ALA A 70 -2.24 0.74 10.01
C ALA A 70 -0.81 0.17 10.05
N MET A 71 0.15 0.79 9.36
CA MET A 71 1.57 0.43 9.43
C MET A 71 2.11 0.62 10.85
N ASP A 72 1.79 1.74 11.51
CA ASP A 72 2.20 2.02 12.88
C ASP A 72 1.61 1.00 13.86
N GLU A 73 0.32 0.71 13.76
CA GLU A 73 -0.37 -0.30 14.59
C GLU A 73 0.21 -1.70 14.40
N ALA A 74 0.60 -2.04 13.17
CA ALA A 74 1.21 -3.32 12.87
C ALA A 74 2.71 -3.36 13.19
N GLY A 75 3.41 -2.24 13.38
CA GLY A 75 4.87 -2.19 13.46
C GLY A 75 5.59 -2.42 12.13
N VAL A 76 5.01 -1.91 11.03
CA VAL A 76 5.61 -1.85 9.69
C VAL A 76 6.34 -0.52 9.54
N ALA A 77 7.65 -0.59 9.33
CA ALA A 77 8.49 0.59 9.17
C ALA A 77 8.40 1.16 7.76
N LEU A 78 8.42 0.28 6.74
CA LEU A 78 8.42 0.66 5.33
C LEU A 78 7.51 -0.27 4.51
N THR A 79 6.90 0.29 3.48
CA THR A 79 5.97 -0.41 2.59
C THR A 79 6.32 -0.12 1.14
N VAL A 80 6.67 -1.14 0.36
CA VAL A 80 6.78 -1.02 -1.10
C VAL A 80 5.41 -1.21 -1.73
N VAL A 81 4.93 -0.18 -2.43
CA VAL A 81 3.61 -0.18 -3.08
C VAL A 81 3.69 -0.58 -4.55
N SER A 82 2.61 -1.17 -5.04
CA SER A 82 2.43 -1.50 -6.46
C SER A 82 0.98 -1.29 -6.88
N LEU A 83 0.77 -0.92 -8.15
CA LEU A 83 -0.59 -0.81 -8.70
C LEU A 83 -1.34 -2.13 -8.53
N THR A 84 -2.56 -2.07 -8.02
CA THR A 84 -3.42 -3.24 -7.84
C THR A 84 -3.77 -3.91 -9.17
N MET A 85 -4.04 -5.21 -9.10
CA MET A 85 -4.54 -5.99 -10.23
C MET A 85 -5.90 -5.47 -10.76
N PRO A 86 -6.21 -5.66 -12.06
CA PRO A 86 -5.37 -6.28 -13.10
C PRO A 86 -4.29 -5.33 -13.64
N GLY A 87 -4.18 -4.12 -13.08
CA GLY A 87 -3.19 -3.12 -13.48
C GLY A 87 -3.27 -2.70 -14.94
N ILE A 88 -2.12 -2.28 -15.48
CA ILE A 88 -1.98 -1.86 -16.87
C ILE A 88 -2.23 -3.04 -17.83
N GLU A 89 -2.05 -4.29 -17.38
CA GLU A 89 -2.27 -5.48 -18.20
C GLU A 89 -3.74 -5.63 -18.64
N GLY A 90 -4.68 -4.94 -17.99
CA GLY A 90 -6.07 -4.85 -18.41
C GLY A 90 -6.34 -3.93 -19.63
N ILE A 91 -5.34 -3.18 -20.11
CA ILE A 91 -5.49 -2.23 -21.22
C ILE A 91 -4.92 -2.85 -22.50
N PHE A 92 -5.80 -3.24 -23.42
CA PHE A 92 -5.38 -3.96 -24.64
C PHE A 92 -4.80 -3.08 -25.75
N ASP A 93 -5.16 -1.79 -25.79
CA ASP A 93 -4.49 -0.86 -26.70
C ASP A 93 -3.12 -0.49 -26.14
N THR A 94 -2.06 -0.84 -26.88
CA THR A 94 -0.67 -0.66 -26.43
C THR A 94 -0.31 0.79 -26.19
N ALA A 95 -0.77 1.72 -27.04
CA ALA A 95 -0.43 3.13 -26.89
C ALA A 95 -1.09 3.70 -25.63
N VAL A 96 -2.36 3.36 -25.41
CA VAL A 96 -3.10 3.73 -24.19
C VAL A 96 -2.47 3.10 -22.95
N ALA A 97 -2.07 1.82 -23.01
CA ALA A 97 -1.44 1.12 -21.89
C ALA A 97 -0.13 1.79 -21.47
N VAL A 98 0.75 2.11 -22.43
CA VAL A 98 2.02 2.80 -22.18
C VAL A 98 1.81 4.19 -21.59
N GLU A 99 0.87 4.96 -22.13
CA GLU A 99 0.55 6.29 -21.61
C GLU A 99 -0.01 6.22 -20.18
N THR A 100 -0.92 5.28 -19.93
CA THR A 100 -1.54 5.08 -18.62
C THR A 100 -0.51 4.64 -17.59
N ALA A 101 0.38 3.69 -17.94
CA ALA A 101 1.46 3.25 -17.07
C ALA A 101 2.35 4.42 -16.61
N ARG A 102 2.69 5.32 -17.53
CA ARG A 102 3.49 6.50 -17.20
C ARG A 102 2.77 7.40 -16.21
N LYS A 103 1.51 7.75 -16.49
CA LYS A 103 0.70 8.61 -15.60
C LYS A 103 0.50 7.98 -14.21
N VAL A 104 0.29 6.67 -14.14
CA VAL A 104 0.20 5.93 -12.88
C VAL A 104 1.52 6.02 -12.11
N ASN A 105 2.65 5.80 -12.77
CA ASN A 105 3.97 5.88 -12.13
C ASN A 105 4.28 7.29 -11.63
N ASP A 106 3.91 8.32 -12.39
CA ASP A 106 4.06 9.72 -11.98
C ASP A 106 3.23 9.99 -10.70
N GLU A 107 1.98 9.55 -10.64
CA GLU A 107 1.12 9.72 -9.45
C GLU A 107 1.62 8.90 -8.25
N ILE A 108 2.10 7.67 -8.46
CA ILE A 108 2.72 6.86 -7.38
C ILE A 108 3.95 7.56 -6.83
N HIS A 109 4.82 8.08 -7.69
CA HIS A 109 5.99 8.85 -7.27
C HIS A 109 5.57 10.05 -6.42
N ASP A 110 4.61 10.85 -6.90
CA ASP A 110 4.20 12.07 -6.22
C ASP A 110 3.56 11.81 -4.84
N LEU A 111 2.79 10.72 -4.71
CA LEU A 111 2.12 10.37 -3.45
C LEU A 111 3.05 9.66 -2.45
N TYR A 112 3.86 8.71 -2.93
CA TYR A 112 4.58 7.78 -2.05
C TYR A 112 6.08 8.05 -1.97
N THR A 113 6.71 8.64 -2.99
CA THR A 113 8.16 8.93 -2.99
C THR A 113 8.46 10.40 -2.73
N ALA A 114 7.59 11.31 -3.17
CA ALA A 114 7.73 12.75 -2.97
C ALA A 114 6.66 13.35 -2.04
N GLY A 115 5.77 12.51 -1.52
CA GLY A 115 4.65 12.91 -0.68
C GLY A 115 5.01 13.09 0.80
N PRO A 116 4.01 13.42 1.65
CA PRO A 116 4.21 13.73 3.07
C PRO A 116 4.80 12.60 3.92
N TYR A 117 4.75 11.36 3.44
CA TYR A 117 5.20 10.16 4.13
C TYR A 117 6.30 9.42 3.34
N ALA A 118 7.07 10.13 2.52
CA ALA A 118 8.07 9.56 1.62
C ALA A 118 9.08 8.62 2.31
N GLU A 119 9.38 8.82 3.59
CA GLU A 119 10.28 7.98 4.36
C GLU A 119 9.68 6.62 4.78
N ARG A 120 8.37 6.43 4.56
CA ARG A 120 7.61 5.23 4.94
C ARG A 120 7.30 4.32 3.75
N PHE A 121 7.61 4.74 2.52
CA PHE A 121 7.26 4.02 1.30
C PHE A 121 8.47 3.84 0.37
#